data_AF-A0A7S2X3F3-F1
#
_entry.id   AF-A0A7S2X3F3-F1
#
_cell.length_a   1.000
_cell.length_b   1.000
_cell.length_c   1.000
_cell.angle_alpha   90.00
_cell.angle_beta   90.00
_cell.angle_gamma   90.00
#
_symmetry.space_group_name_H-M   'P 1'
#
loop_
_entity.id
_entity.type
_entity.pdbx_description
1 polymer ?
#
loop_
_entity_poly.entity_id
_entity_poly.type
_entity_poly.pdbx_seq_one_letter_code
_entity_poly.pdbx_strand_id
1 'polypeptide(L)'
;IMQIDNKKLLACGGDQSSRVQFAEYIQKNLALNRLRTGLELSNHATANFIRGEIARALRSRGAYQTNCLLASVTDEEGPGLYYLDYFGSLQKVDYTAHGYGAYFSLSLLDAQYAPNLKEEEGLQVIKNCCDQLCKRFLINLPKYMIKVIPADPNK
;
A
#
# COMPACT_ATOMS: atom_id res chain seq x y z
N ILE A 1 0.33 -8.51 0.87
CA ILE A 1 0.98 -7.55 -0.06
C ILE A 1 1.11 -8.24 -1.42
N MET A 2 0.39 -7.76 -2.42
CA MET A 2 0.36 -8.33 -3.77
C MET A 2 1.12 -7.41 -4.73
N GLN A 3 1.89 -7.99 -5.65
CA GLN A 3 2.45 -7.24 -6.77
C GLN A 3 1.36 -7.10 -7.84
N ILE A 4 0.93 -5.87 -8.09
CA ILE A 4 -0.17 -5.59 -9.03
C ILE A 4 0.35 -5.20 -10.42
N ASP A 5 1.60 -4.75 -10.49
CA ASP A 5 2.34 -4.40 -11.70
C ASP A 5 3.85 -4.46 -11.38
N ASN A 6 4.73 -4.31 -12.38
CA ASN A 6 6.18 -4.47 -12.24
C ASN A 6 6.75 -3.70 -11.04
N LYS A 7 6.51 -2.39 -10.96
CA LYS A 7 6.97 -1.51 -9.86
C LYS A 7 5.81 -1.02 -8.97
N LYS A 8 4.75 -1.83 -8.79
CA LYS A 8 3.57 -1.45 -7.98
C LYS A 8 3.14 -2.58 -7.04
N LEU A 9 3.06 -2.27 -5.75
CA LEU A 9 2.62 -3.18 -4.70
C LEU A 9 1.34 -2.64 -4.04
N LEU A 10 0.38 -3.54 -3.82
CA LEU A 10 -0.85 -3.27 -3.09
C LEU A 10 -0.88 -4.08 -1.78
N ALA A 11 -0.92 -3.38 -0.66
CA ALA A 11 -1.15 -3.98 0.64
C ALA A 11 -2.61 -3.78 1.04
N CYS A 12 -3.40 -4.86 1.04
CA CYS A 12 -4.80 -4.83 1.47
C CYS A 12 -4.96 -5.42 2.87
N GLY A 13 -5.55 -4.64 3.78
CA GLY A 13 -6.03 -5.07 5.09
C GLY A 13 -7.56 -5.09 5.11
N GLY A 14 -8.17 -6.04 5.82
CA GLY A 14 -9.63 -6.24 5.82
C GLY A 14 -9.98 -7.71 5.92
N ASP A 15 -11.24 -8.05 5.63
CA ASP A 15 -11.67 -9.43 5.57
C ASP A 15 -10.95 -10.20 4.44
N GLN A 16 -10.79 -11.51 4.64
CA GLN A 16 -10.01 -12.36 3.75
C GLN A 16 -10.59 -12.43 2.34
N SER A 17 -11.91 -12.46 2.21
CA SER A 17 -12.61 -12.50 0.92
C SER A 17 -12.40 -11.22 0.13
N SER A 18 -12.71 -10.06 0.72
CA SER A 18 -12.61 -8.77 0.03
C SER A 18 -11.17 -8.46 -0.35
N ARG A 19 -10.21 -8.69 0.56
CA ARG A 19 -8.81 -8.32 0.30
C ARG A 19 -8.19 -9.12 -0.86
N VAL A 20 -8.54 -10.41 -1.00
CA VAL A 20 -8.03 -11.26 -2.09
C VAL A 20 -8.73 -10.91 -3.39
N GLN A 21 -10.06 -10.92 -3.39
CA GLN A 21 -10.86 -10.63 -4.59
C GLN A 21 -10.56 -9.25 -5.16
N PHE A 22 -10.49 -8.22 -4.30
CA PHE A 22 -10.23 -6.85 -4.72
C PHE A 22 -8.83 -6.69 -5.30
N ALA A 23 -7.81 -7.22 -4.62
CA ALA A 23 -6.43 -7.10 -5.09
C ALA A 23 -6.20 -7.84 -6.42
N GLU A 24 -6.79 -9.02 -6.60
CA GLU A 24 -6.74 -9.75 -7.87
C GLU A 24 -7.50 -9.00 -8.98
N TYR A 25 -8.68 -8.47 -8.69
CA TYR A 25 -9.45 -7.67 -9.63
C TYR A 25 -8.64 -6.47 -10.14
N ILE A 26 -8.00 -5.72 -9.24
CA ILE A 26 -7.13 -4.60 -9.60
C ILE A 26 -5.96 -5.08 -10.46
N GLN A 27 -5.23 -6.13 -10.04
CA GLN A 27 -4.11 -6.68 -10.79
C GLN A 27 -4.50 -7.06 -12.23
N LYS A 28 -5.62 -7.75 -12.43
CA LYS A 28 -6.05 -8.18 -13.76
C LYS A 28 -6.48 -7.01 -14.64
N ASN A 29 -7.13 -6.00 -14.08
CA ASN A 29 -7.52 -4.81 -14.86
C ASN A 29 -6.32 -3.95 -15.25
N LEU A 30 -5.30 -3.83 -14.40
CA LEU A 30 -4.05 -3.16 -14.76
C LEU A 30 -3.31 -3.90 -15.87
N ALA A 31 -3.19 -5.23 -15.76
CA ALA A 31 -2.60 -6.06 -16.80
C ALA A 31 -3.37 -5.95 -18.13
N LEU A 32 -4.72 -5.97 -18.08
CA LEU A 32 -5.56 -5.79 -19.25
C LEU A 32 -5.38 -4.42 -19.89
N ASN A 33 -5.28 -3.35 -19.09
CA ASN A 33 -5.04 -2.00 -19.61
C ASN A 33 -3.71 -1.96 -20.38
N ARG A 34 -2.64 -2.47 -19.77
CA ARG A 34 -1.32 -2.56 -20.41
C ARG A 34 -1.36 -3.34 -21.73
N LEU A 35 -2.09 -4.46 -21.79
CA LEU A 35 -2.23 -5.23 -23.03
C LEU A 35 -3.01 -4.48 -24.12
N ARG A 36 -3.94 -3.60 -23.75
CA ARG A 36 -4.75 -2.82 -24.70
C ARG A 36 -4.04 -1.57 -25.21
N THR A 37 -3.35 -0.86 -24.33
CA THR A 37 -2.76 0.45 -24.64
C THR A 37 -1.25 0.36 -24.93
N GLY A 38 -0.60 -0.73 -24.50
CA GLY A 38 0.86 -0.86 -24.52
C GLY A 38 1.57 -0.04 -23.44
N LEU A 39 0.84 0.69 -22.59
CA LEU A 39 1.39 1.62 -21.61
C LEU A 39 1.15 1.15 -20.18
N GLU A 40 2.15 1.34 -19.32
CA GLU A 40 1.98 1.19 -17.87
C GLU A 40 1.35 2.46 -17.29
N LEU A 41 0.38 2.31 -16.37
CA LEU A 41 -0.26 3.46 -15.74
C LEU A 41 0.70 4.16 -14.77
N SER A 42 0.60 5.49 -14.66
CA SER A 42 1.31 6.27 -13.64
C SER A 42 0.87 5.90 -12.22
N ASN A 43 1.61 6.35 -11.21
CA ASN A 43 1.28 6.09 -9.81
C ASN A 43 -0.06 6.72 -9.47
N HIS A 44 -0.23 8.00 -9.85
CA HIS A 44 -1.44 8.75 -9.62
C HIS A 44 -2.65 8.16 -10.36
N ALA A 45 -2.47 7.72 -11.61
CA ALA A 45 -3.55 7.09 -12.38
C ALA A 45 -3.99 5.76 -11.75
N THR A 46 -3.04 4.94 -11.32
CA THR A 46 -3.31 3.66 -10.64
C THR A 46 -4.04 3.88 -9.32
N ALA A 47 -3.60 4.84 -8.51
CA ALA A 47 -4.23 5.18 -7.24
C ALA A 47 -5.70 5.63 -7.43
N ASN A 48 -5.96 6.49 -8.42
CA ASN A 48 -7.32 6.95 -8.73
C ASN A 48 -8.21 5.85 -9.30
N PHE A 49 -7.65 4.93 -10.09
CA PHE A 49 -8.38 3.76 -10.57
C PHE A 49 -8.85 2.89 -9.40
N ILE A 50 -7.95 2.54 -8.47
CA ILE A 50 -8.28 1.76 -7.27
C ILE A 50 -9.34 2.47 -6.43
N ARG A 51 -9.15 3.78 -6.19
CA ARG A 51 -10.12 4.62 -5.47
C ARG A 51 -11.51 4.59 -6.13
N GLY A 52 -11.56 4.76 -7.45
CA GLY A 52 -12.80 4.76 -8.22
C GLY A 52 -13.56 3.44 -8.08
N GLU A 53 -12.84 2.31 -8.08
CA GLU A 53 -13.41 0.98 -7.90
C GLU A 53 -13.96 0.76 -6.49
N ILE A 54 -13.26 1.21 -5.44
CA ILE A 54 -13.78 1.17 -4.06
C ILE A 54 -15.04 2.04 -3.94
N ALA A 55 -14.99 3.29 -4.42
CA ALA A 55 -16.11 4.22 -4.32
C ALA A 55 -17.35 3.78 -5.11
N ARG A 56 -17.14 3.11 -6.25
CA ARG A 56 -18.21 2.50 -7.06
C ARG A 56 -18.81 1.29 -6.35
N ALA A 57 -17.98 0.41 -5.80
CA ALA A 57 -18.43 -0.75 -5.05
C ALA A 57 -19.19 -0.38 -3.77
N LEU A 58 -18.79 0.71 -3.10
CA LEU A 58 -19.42 1.19 -1.85
C LEU A 58 -20.93 1.45 -2.00
N ARG A 59 -21.37 1.91 -3.17
CA ARG A 59 -22.79 2.20 -3.48
C ARG A 59 -23.50 1.04 -4.19
N SER A 60 -22.86 -0.13 -4.24
CA SER A 60 -23.40 -1.35 -4.82
C SER A 60 -23.81 -2.35 -3.74
N ARG A 61 -24.34 -3.52 -4.13
CA ARG A 61 -24.62 -4.63 -3.20
C ARG A 61 -23.37 -5.35 -2.67
N GLY A 62 -22.18 -5.05 -3.22
CA GLY A 62 -20.92 -5.73 -2.89
C GLY A 62 -19.80 -4.76 -2.53
N ALA A 63 -19.96 -4.00 -1.45
CA ALA A 63 -18.93 -3.10 -0.96
C ALA A 63 -17.70 -3.88 -0.45
N TYR A 64 -16.50 -3.49 -0.90
CA TYR A 64 -15.25 -4.07 -0.42
C TYR A 64 -14.88 -3.49 0.95
N GLN A 65 -14.86 -4.32 1.98
CA GLN A 65 -14.42 -3.93 3.33
C GLN A 65 -12.89 -4.06 3.47
N THR A 66 -12.16 -3.35 2.61
CA THR A 66 -10.70 -3.38 2.59
C THR A 66 -10.07 -1.99 2.56
N ASN A 67 -9.09 -1.82 3.43
CA ASN A 67 -8.17 -0.69 3.45
C ASN A 67 -6.93 -1.04 2.62
N CYS A 68 -6.44 -0.12 1.79
CA CYS A 68 -5.30 -0.37 0.91
C CYS A 68 -4.17 0.63 1.16
N LEU A 69 -2.93 0.15 1.05
CA LEU A 69 -1.76 0.98 0.78
C LEU A 69 -1.24 0.63 -0.60
N LEU A 70 -1.14 1.61 -1.48
CA LEU A 70 -0.46 1.47 -2.76
C LEU A 70 0.94 2.08 -2.62
N ALA A 71 1.96 1.25 -2.76
CA ALA A 71 3.34 1.68 -2.93
C ALA A 71 3.73 1.45 -4.39
N SER A 72 4.27 2.47 -5.04
CA SER A 72 4.68 2.36 -6.43
C SER A 72 5.86 3.26 -6.74
N VAL A 73 6.64 2.88 -7.75
CA VAL A 73 7.76 3.68 -8.25
C VAL A 73 7.66 3.73 -9.77
N THR A 74 7.65 4.93 -10.33
CA THR A 74 7.72 5.15 -11.78
C THR A 74 8.92 6.01 -12.10
N ASP A 75 9.46 5.86 -13.31
CA ASP A 75 10.65 6.61 -13.73
C ASP A 75 10.33 8.12 -13.88
N GLU A 76 9.08 8.47 -14.17
CA GLU A 76 8.60 9.85 -14.33
C GLU A 76 8.24 10.55 -13.00
N GLU A 77 7.50 9.88 -12.10
CA GLU A 77 6.97 10.50 -10.87
C GLU A 77 7.79 10.14 -9.62
N GLY A 78 8.74 9.20 -9.74
CA GLY A 78 9.49 8.65 -8.62
C GLY A 78 8.66 7.77 -7.69
N PRO A 79 9.08 7.59 -6.43
CA PRO A 79 8.31 6.84 -5.44
C PRO A 79 7.03 7.56 -5.03
N GLY A 80 5.95 6.79 -4.92
CA GLY A 80 4.65 7.24 -4.45
C GLY A 80 4.05 6.25 -3.47
N LEU A 81 3.59 6.76 -2.33
CA LEU A 81 2.82 6.01 -1.35
C LEU A 81 1.43 6.65 -1.21
N TYR A 82 0.40 5.83 -1.34
CA TYR A 82 -0.98 6.27 -1.28
C TYR A 82 -1.74 5.48 -0.22
N TYR A 83 -2.36 6.22 0.69
CA TYR A 83 -3.33 5.73 1.66
C TYR A 83 -4.72 5.67 1.02
N LEU A 84 -5.36 4.51 1.09
CA LEU A 84 -6.76 4.33 0.72
C LEU A 84 -7.54 3.67 1.87
N ASP A 85 -8.67 4.26 2.22
CA ASP A 85 -9.63 3.64 3.13
C ASP A 85 -10.72 2.85 2.38
N TYR A 86 -11.50 2.08 3.14
CA TYR A 86 -12.63 1.32 2.61
C TYR A 86 -13.81 2.19 2.12
N PHE A 87 -13.78 3.51 2.33
CA PHE A 87 -14.77 4.45 1.79
C PHE A 87 -14.36 5.02 0.42
N GLY A 88 -13.13 4.78 -0.03
CA GLY A 88 -12.59 5.34 -1.27
C GLY A 88 -12.03 6.75 -1.10
N SER A 89 -11.63 7.12 0.12
CA SER A 89 -10.74 8.25 0.35
C SER A 89 -9.34 7.90 -0.14
N LEU A 90 -8.66 8.84 -0.78
CA LEU A 90 -7.33 8.65 -1.34
C LEU A 90 -6.45 9.83 -0.92
N GLN A 91 -5.28 9.54 -0.37
CA GLN A 91 -4.30 10.55 0.00
C GLN A 91 -2.88 10.07 -0.35
N LYS A 92 -2.09 10.92 -1.01
CA LYS A 92 -0.64 10.71 -1.14
C LYS A 92 0.02 11.12 0.18
N VAL A 93 0.88 10.25 0.71
CA VAL A 93 1.51 10.39 2.04
C VAL A 93 2.96 9.94 1.97
N ASP A 94 3.79 10.45 2.88
CA ASP A 94 5.21 10.08 2.97
C ASP A 94 5.42 8.75 3.72
N TYR A 95 4.56 8.51 4.71
CA TYR A 95 4.48 7.27 5.48
C TYR A 95 3.04 7.10 5.96
N THR A 96 2.65 5.85 6.23
CA THR A 96 1.35 5.56 6.82
C THR A 96 1.30 4.12 7.34
N ALA A 97 0.30 3.84 8.16
CA ALA A 97 -0.05 2.50 8.62
C ALA A 97 -1.57 2.32 8.62
N HIS A 98 -2.02 1.07 8.50
CA HIS A 98 -3.43 0.68 8.63
C HIS A 98 -3.64 -0.25 9.82
N GLY A 99 -4.90 -0.38 10.23
CA GLY A 99 -5.31 -1.26 11.34
C GLY A 99 -4.92 -0.71 12.71
N TYR A 100 -5.25 -1.46 13.76
CA TYR A 100 -5.04 -1.01 15.14
C TYR A 100 -3.56 -0.76 15.50
N GLY A 101 -2.62 -1.41 14.79
CA GLY A 101 -1.20 -1.14 14.98
C GLY A 101 -0.77 0.28 14.58
N ALA A 102 -1.56 0.96 13.73
CA ALA A 102 -1.25 2.32 13.29
C ALA A 102 -1.18 3.31 14.46
N TYR A 103 -1.99 3.14 15.52
CA TYR A 103 -1.96 4.00 16.70
C TYR A 103 -0.61 3.99 17.44
N PHE A 104 0.17 2.92 17.30
CA PHE A 104 1.53 2.83 17.85
C PHE A 104 2.56 3.29 16.83
N SER A 105 2.46 2.78 15.60
CA SER A 105 3.48 2.99 14.56
C SER A 105 3.52 4.42 14.05
N LEU A 106 2.38 5.13 13.92
CA LEU A 106 2.35 6.47 13.34
C LEU A 106 3.18 7.47 14.17
N SER A 107 3.07 7.43 15.50
CA SER A 107 3.87 8.30 16.37
C SER A 107 5.39 8.06 16.27
N LEU A 108 5.81 6.82 15.97
CA LEU A 108 7.22 6.48 15.77
C LEU A 108 7.69 6.93 14.39
N LEU A 109 6.83 6.76 13.38
CA LEU A 109 7.10 7.25 12.03
C LEU A 109 7.24 8.77 12.05
N ASP A 110 6.32 9.51 12.71
CA ASP A 110 6.42 10.96 12.90
C ASP A 110 7.76 11.39 13.54
N ALA A 111 8.25 10.61 14.51
CA ALA A 111 9.47 10.94 15.24
C ALA A 111 10.77 10.56 14.51
N GLN A 112 10.76 9.50 13.71
CA GLN A 112 11.97 8.90 13.13
C GLN A 112 12.08 9.04 11.61
N TYR A 113 10.99 9.41 10.93
CA TYR A 113 11.00 9.61 9.49
C TYR A 113 11.81 10.86 9.10
N ALA A 114 12.56 10.73 8.01
CA ALA A 114 13.15 11.86 7.30
C ALA A 114 13.05 11.61 5.78
N PRO A 115 12.90 12.66 4.95
CA PRO A 115 12.77 12.49 3.49
C PRO A 115 13.94 11.78 2.81
N ASN A 116 15.14 11.86 3.37
CA ASN A 116 16.38 11.35 2.77
C ASN A 116 16.95 10.14 3.53
N LEU A 117 16.09 9.34 4.18
CA LEU A 117 16.52 8.11 4.84
C LEU A 117 17.16 7.14 3.82
N LYS A 118 18.30 6.55 4.21
CA LYS A 118 18.86 5.40 3.49
C LYS A 118 17.98 4.18 3.71
N GLU A 119 18.07 3.20 2.81
CA GLU A 119 17.30 1.96 2.90
C GLU A 119 17.48 1.26 4.26
N GLU A 120 18.73 1.14 4.73
CA GLU A 120 19.05 0.54 6.04
C GLU A 120 18.39 1.29 7.22
N GLU A 121 18.38 2.63 7.15
CA GLU A 121 17.75 3.46 8.18
C GLU A 121 16.22 3.32 8.13
N GLY A 122 15.63 3.29 6.94
CA GLY A 122 14.20 3.02 6.75
C GLY A 122 13.78 1.65 7.27
N LEU A 123 14.57 0.61 7.02
CA LEU A 123 14.35 -0.73 7.57
C LEU A 123 14.45 -0.72 9.11
N GLN A 124 15.37 0.06 9.68
CA GLN A 124 15.48 0.20 11.13
C GLN A 124 14.25 0.91 11.73
N VAL A 125 13.69 1.93 11.07
CA VAL A 125 12.44 2.58 11.51
C VAL A 125 11.27 1.60 11.49
N ILE A 126 11.14 0.80 10.42
CA ILE A 126 10.09 -0.24 10.34
C ILE A 126 10.27 -1.28 11.44
N LYS A 127 11.50 -1.71 11.71
CA LYS A 127 11.81 -2.65 12.79
C LYS A 127 11.42 -2.08 14.15
N ASN A 128 11.71 -0.81 14.42
CA ASN A 128 11.29 -0.14 15.64
C ASN A 128 9.76 -0.13 15.80
N CYS A 129 9.02 0.07 14.71
CA CYS A 129 7.55 -0.03 14.72
C CYS A 129 7.08 -1.45 15.07
N CYS A 130 7.68 -2.49 14.47
CA CYS A 130 7.39 -3.89 14.80
C CYS A 130 7.69 -4.21 16.26
N ASP A 131 8.83 -3.77 16.80
CA ASP A 131 9.23 -4.02 18.18
C ASP A 131 8.28 -3.34 19.17
N GLN A 132 7.78 -2.14 18.85
CA GLN A 132 6.79 -1.45 19.68
C GLN A 132 5.43 -2.16 19.66
N LEU A 133 5.01 -2.71 18.53
CA LEU A 133 3.83 -3.56 18.45
C LEU A 133 4.01 -4.84 19.27
N CYS A 134 5.13 -5.55 19.11
CA CYS A 134 5.42 -6.76 19.91
C CYS A 134 5.40 -6.49 21.42
N LYS A 135 5.85 -5.29 21.86
CA LYS A 135 5.92 -4.93 23.27
C LYS A 135 4.59 -4.45 23.85
N ARG A 136 3.77 -3.71 23.08
CA ARG A 136 2.61 -2.96 23.61
C ARG A 136 1.27 -3.38 23.03
N PHE A 137 1.25 -4.01 21.86
CA PHE A 137 0.01 -4.39 21.20
C PHE A 137 -0.53 -5.70 21.78
N LEU A 138 -1.83 -5.74 22.07
CA LEU A 138 -2.48 -6.90 22.71
C LEU A 138 -2.40 -8.16 21.84
N ILE A 139 -2.44 -8.01 20.52
CA ILE A 139 -2.39 -9.13 19.58
C ILE A 139 -0.92 -9.40 19.25
N ASN A 140 -0.45 -10.60 19.60
CA ASN A 140 0.89 -11.05 19.25
C ASN A 140 1.00 -11.30 17.73
N LEU A 141 1.88 -10.56 17.06
CA LEU A 141 2.18 -10.69 15.63
C LEU A 141 3.65 -11.08 15.45
N PRO A 142 3.97 -12.39 15.45
CA PRO A 142 5.37 -12.85 15.52
C PRO A 142 6.13 -12.73 14.19
N LYS A 143 5.42 -12.50 13.07
CA LYS A 143 5.99 -12.50 11.72
C LYS A 143 5.49 -11.30 10.93
N TYR A 144 6.42 -10.58 10.33
CA TYR A 144 6.14 -9.47 9.43
C TYR A 144 6.73 -9.78 8.05
N MET A 145 6.00 -9.39 7.00
CA MET A 145 6.48 -9.45 5.63
C MET A 145 6.84 -8.04 5.19
N ILE A 146 8.11 -7.84 4.83
CA ILE A 146 8.62 -6.56 4.32
C ILE A 146 8.89 -6.72 2.82
N LYS A 147 8.49 -5.72 2.04
CA LYS A 147 8.81 -5.63 0.61
C LYS A 147 9.34 -4.23 0.31
N VAL A 148 10.40 -4.17 -0.47
CA VAL A 148 11.02 -2.94 -0.96
C VAL A 148 10.79 -2.87 -2.46
N ILE A 149 10.49 -1.68 -2.99
CA ILE A 149 10.40 -1.43 -4.43
C ILE A 149 11.66 -0.65 -4.82
N PRO A 150 12.58 -1.24 -5.59
CA PRO A 150 13.78 -0.56 -6.02
C PRO A 150 13.43 0.52 -7.05
N ALA A 151 14.16 1.64 -6.99
CA ALA A 151 14.05 2.68 -8.02
C ALA A 151 14.72 2.24 -9.33
N ASP A 152 15.86 1.55 -9.21
CA ASP A 152 16.61 1.01 -10.34
C ASP A 152 15.90 -0.22 -10.94
N PRO A 153 15.61 -0.26 -12.25
CA PRO A 153 15.04 -1.43 -12.91
C PRO A 153 15.91 -2.69 -12.87
N ASN A 154 17.20 -2.59 -12.49
CA ASN A 154 18.14 -3.72 -12.47
C ASN A 154 18.41 -4.31 -11.07
N LYS A 155 17.72 -3.85 -10.02
CA LYS A 155 17.83 -4.36 -8.64
C LYS A 155 16.52 -4.94 -8.14
#